data_AF-A0A7K1GC38-F1
#
_entry.id   AF-A0A7K1GC38-F1
#
_cell.length_a   1.000
_cell.length_b   1.000
_cell.length_c   1.000
_cell.angle_alpha   90.00
_cell.angle_beta   90.00
_cell.angle_gamma   90.00
#
_symmetry.space_group_name_H-M   'P 1'
#
loop_
_entity.id
_entity.type
_entity.pdbx_description
1 polymer ?
#
loop_
_entity_poly.entity_id
_entity_poly.type
_entity_poly.pdbx_seq_one_letter_code
_entity_poly.pdbx_strand_id
1 'polypeptide(L)'
;MVEDLKKLFLRFNYSDENGFIVNAPTLNEGEHLSIGFDNKRKEFNIHFTDDNINEPGAKRRNFIFTMSAFRFFLFLNRFDTFYKHSIVNLILSSKTNLGKLKKHKFIVNTFVTSDEAEDKLIHKRKNGRHWKFRKNFDFDLIVDNFKYLEQEDLSSNKMLLAYKYSKGNLSLQGFIYNFEHLTGIYFIPIKKYNRFAKNIAIAMYNYLNTYPTEETLPFRQLMYERLKHPYLSKEEAKRMQR
;
A
#
# COMPACT_ATOMS: atom_id res chain seq x y z
N MET A 1 18.46 -6.30 3.82
CA MET A 1 17.20 -5.65 4.25
C MET A 1 17.30 -4.12 4.23
N VAL A 2 18.14 -3.49 5.07
CA VAL A 2 18.32 -2.01 5.05
C VAL A 2 18.95 -1.51 3.74
N GLU A 3 19.97 -2.18 3.22
CA GLU A 3 20.57 -1.85 1.93
C GLU A 3 19.60 -2.05 0.74
N ASP A 4 18.62 -2.94 0.87
CA ASP A 4 17.60 -3.16 -0.15
C ASP A 4 16.54 -2.05 -0.14
N LEU A 5 16.20 -1.50 1.03
CA LEU A 5 15.36 -0.30 1.14
C LEU A 5 16.01 0.89 0.43
N LYS A 6 17.34 1.02 0.50
CA LYS A 6 18.09 2.08 -0.21
C LYS A 6 18.06 1.92 -1.73
N LYS A 7 17.60 0.78 -2.26
CA LYS A 7 17.36 0.57 -3.71
C LYS A 7 15.98 1.04 -4.13
N LEU A 8 15.04 1.25 -3.19
CA LEU A 8 13.70 1.74 -3.50
C LEU A 8 13.72 3.21 -3.92
N PHE A 9 13.00 3.51 -5.00
CA PHE A 9 12.81 4.86 -5.53
C PHE A 9 11.40 4.98 -6.14
N LEU A 10 10.92 6.19 -6.37
CA LEU A 10 9.77 6.43 -7.23
C LEU A 10 10.19 7.41 -8.30
N ARG A 11 9.91 7.08 -9.57
CA ARG A 11 10.22 7.96 -10.69
C ARG A 11 8.93 8.34 -11.40
N PHE A 12 8.75 9.65 -11.57
CA PHE A 12 7.65 10.26 -12.25
C PHE A 12 8.16 10.83 -13.57
N ASN A 13 7.61 10.38 -14.69
CA ASN A 13 7.90 10.93 -16.00
C ASN A 13 6.59 11.44 -16.61
N TYR A 14 6.67 12.59 -17.26
CA TYR A 14 5.57 13.13 -18.05
C TYR A 14 6.13 13.71 -19.33
N SER A 15 5.43 13.44 -20.43
CA SER A 15 5.63 14.10 -21.72
C SER A 15 4.29 14.21 -22.42
N ASP A 16 4.09 15.27 -23.20
CA ASP A 16 2.85 15.46 -23.96
C ASP A 16 2.60 14.30 -24.94
N GLU A 17 3.67 13.72 -25.49
CA GLU A 17 3.60 12.61 -26.45
C GLU A 17 3.27 11.25 -25.81
N ASN A 18 3.90 10.91 -24.68
CA ASN A 18 3.80 9.58 -24.06
C ASN A 18 2.91 9.54 -22.79
N GLY A 19 2.37 10.69 -22.39
CA GLY A 19 1.57 10.85 -21.18
C GLY A 19 2.38 10.71 -19.89
N PHE A 20 1.73 10.22 -18.83
CA PHE A 20 2.28 10.15 -17.47
C PHE A 20 2.71 8.72 -17.14
N ILE A 21 3.87 8.54 -16.51
CA ILE A 21 4.35 7.23 -16.06
C ILE A 21 4.95 7.34 -14.67
N VAL A 22 4.51 6.47 -13.76
CA VAL A 22 5.15 6.20 -12.47
C VAL A 22 5.86 4.87 -12.52
N ASN A 23 7.14 4.87 -12.16
CA ASN A 23 7.91 3.64 -11.98
C ASN A 23 8.22 3.46 -10.50
N ALA A 24 7.91 2.26 -9.99
CA ALA A 24 8.25 1.80 -8.65
C ALA A 24 9.08 0.51 -8.76
N PRO A 25 10.30 0.46 -8.22
CA PRO A 25 11.14 -0.73 -8.28
C PRO A 25 10.53 -1.86 -7.47
N THR A 26 10.84 -3.08 -7.86
CA THR A 26 10.55 -4.28 -7.07
C THR A 26 11.77 -4.67 -6.24
N LEU A 27 11.65 -5.76 -5.47
CA LEU A 27 12.80 -6.37 -4.78
C LEU A 27 13.69 -7.18 -5.74
N ASN A 28 13.21 -7.47 -6.96
CA ASN A 28 13.99 -8.16 -7.98
C ASN A 28 14.84 -7.15 -8.74
N GLU A 29 16.10 -7.49 -8.96
CA GLU A 29 17.04 -6.63 -9.67
C GLU A 29 16.61 -6.47 -11.14
N GLY A 30 16.62 -5.23 -11.64
CA GLY A 30 16.18 -4.90 -13.00
C GLY A 30 14.66 -4.89 -13.21
N GLU A 31 13.84 -5.29 -12.23
CA GLU A 31 12.38 -5.30 -12.40
C GLU A 31 11.70 -4.11 -11.68
N HIS A 32 10.82 -3.40 -12.39
CA HIS A 32 10.00 -2.32 -11.84
C HIS A 32 8.53 -2.41 -12.28
N LEU A 33 7.63 -2.01 -11.39
CA LEU A 33 6.23 -1.76 -11.71
C LEU A 33 6.10 -0.40 -12.39
N SER A 34 5.41 -0.38 -13.52
CA SER A 34 5.06 0.81 -14.29
C SER A 34 3.56 1.04 -14.24
N ILE A 35 3.14 2.23 -13.85
CA ILE A 35 1.76 2.71 -13.95
C ILE A 35 1.78 3.88 -14.94
N GLY A 36 1.34 3.62 -16.16
CA GLY A 36 1.35 4.57 -17.26
C GLY A 36 -0.05 5.01 -17.67
N PHE A 37 -0.17 6.26 -18.11
CA PHE A 37 -1.30 6.81 -18.84
C PHE A 37 -0.83 7.16 -20.25
N ASP A 38 -1.39 6.52 -21.27
CA ASP A 38 -1.10 6.80 -22.68
C ASP A 38 -2.02 7.92 -23.18
N ASN A 39 -1.43 9.05 -23.58
CA ASN A 39 -2.17 10.22 -24.04
C ASN A 39 -2.90 10.00 -25.38
N LYS A 40 -2.38 9.15 -26.27
CA LYS A 40 -2.96 8.89 -27.61
C LYS A 40 -4.14 7.95 -27.49
N ARG A 41 -3.97 6.85 -26.76
CA ARG A 41 -4.99 5.81 -26.57
C ARG A 41 -5.99 6.14 -25.45
N LYS A 42 -5.67 7.12 -24.60
CA LYS A 42 -6.45 7.49 -23.41
C LYS A 42 -6.72 6.28 -22.53
N GLU A 43 -5.67 5.52 -22.23
CA GLU A 43 -5.74 4.31 -21.41
C GLU A 43 -4.67 4.31 -20.32
N PHE A 44 -5.02 3.71 -19.18
CA PHE A 44 -4.07 3.35 -18.16
C PHE A 44 -3.54 1.95 -18.43
N ASN A 45 -2.23 1.80 -18.28
CA ASN A 45 -1.53 0.55 -18.45
C ASN A 45 -0.66 0.27 -17.23
N ILE A 46 -0.90 -0.87 -16.58
CA ILE A 46 -0.12 -1.31 -15.44
C ILE A 46 0.59 -2.62 -15.79
N HIS A 47 1.92 -2.63 -15.68
CA HIS A 47 2.76 -3.78 -15.99
C HIS A 47 4.04 -3.79 -15.17
N PHE A 48 4.62 -4.96 -14.95
CA PHE A 48 6.02 -5.06 -14.59
C PHE A 48 6.88 -4.93 -15.84
N THR A 49 8.02 -4.27 -15.72
CA THR A 49 9.05 -4.17 -16.75
C THR A 49 10.32 -4.82 -16.22
N ASP A 50 10.85 -5.80 -16.95
CA ASP A 50 12.15 -6.40 -16.68
C ASP A 50 13.22 -5.77 -17.60
N ASP A 51 14.05 -4.91 -17.02
CA ASP A 51 15.13 -4.22 -17.72
C ASP A 51 16.33 -5.15 -18.02
N ASN A 52 16.35 -6.40 -17.50
CA ASN A 52 17.36 -7.39 -17.87
C ASN A 52 17.09 -8.03 -19.24
N ILE A 53 15.87 -7.89 -19.76
CA ILE A 53 15.50 -8.38 -21.09
C ILE A 53 15.90 -7.33 -22.13
N ASN A 54 16.96 -7.64 -22.90
CA ASN A 54 17.50 -6.79 -23.97
C ASN A 54 16.62 -6.71 -25.24
N GLU A 55 15.31 -6.94 -25.13
CA GLU A 55 14.36 -6.82 -26.22
C GLU A 55 13.42 -5.61 -26.01
N PRO A 56 13.24 -4.75 -27.03
CA PRO A 56 12.37 -3.60 -26.91
C PRO A 56 10.88 -3.98 -26.88
N GLY A 57 10.06 -3.13 -26.27
CA GLY A 57 8.61 -3.17 -26.43
C GLY A 57 7.87 -4.10 -25.46
N ALA A 58 6.85 -4.80 -25.96
CA ALA A 58 5.91 -5.59 -25.15
C ALA A 58 6.54 -6.85 -24.52
N LYS A 59 7.62 -7.37 -25.10
CA LYS A 59 8.24 -8.63 -24.66
C LYS A 59 8.92 -8.55 -23.30
N ARG A 60 9.38 -7.36 -22.90
CA ARG A 60 9.93 -7.10 -21.56
C ARG A 60 8.85 -6.76 -20.52
N ARG A 61 7.57 -6.74 -20.91
CA ARG A 61 6.46 -6.27 -20.08
C ARG A 61 5.58 -7.44 -19.68
N ASN A 62 5.41 -7.62 -18.37
CA ASN A 62 4.40 -8.51 -17.82
C ASN A 62 3.17 -7.68 -17.45
N PHE A 63 2.18 -7.64 -18.35
CA PHE A 63 0.99 -6.83 -18.19
C PHE A 63 0.10 -7.33 -17.06
N ILE A 64 -0.26 -6.42 -16.16
CA ILE A 64 -1.24 -6.67 -15.10
C ILE A 64 -2.63 -6.35 -15.65
N PHE A 65 -2.86 -5.12 -16.11
CA PHE A 65 -4.09 -4.74 -16.80
C PHE A 65 -3.91 -3.49 -17.66
N THR A 66 -4.77 -3.37 -18.67
CA THR A 66 -4.98 -2.15 -19.45
C THR A 66 -6.45 -1.76 -19.34
N MET A 67 -6.73 -0.46 -19.16
CA MET A 67 -8.10 0.03 -19.00
C MET A 67 -8.23 1.45 -19.55
N SER A 68 -9.28 1.74 -20.31
CA SER A 68 -9.55 3.11 -20.77
C SER A 68 -9.67 4.09 -19.58
N ALA A 69 -9.24 5.32 -19.79
CA ALA A 69 -9.23 6.36 -18.76
C ALA A 69 -10.61 6.54 -18.13
N PHE A 70 -11.66 6.60 -18.96
CA PHE A 70 -13.03 6.73 -18.50
C PHE A 70 -13.43 5.60 -17.54
N ARG A 71 -13.15 4.34 -17.89
CA ARG A 71 -13.47 3.19 -17.05
C ARG A 71 -12.63 3.18 -15.78
N PHE A 72 -11.35 3.55 -15.88
CA PHE A 72 -10.45 3.61 -14.74
C PHE A 72 -10.91 4.68 -13.73
N PHE A 73 -11.25 5.88 -14.18
CA PHE A 73 -11.80 6.92 -13.31
C PHE A 73 -13.17 6.56 -12.74
N LEU A 74 -14.05 5.93 -13.55
CA LEU A 74 -15.33 5.43 -13.06
C LEU A 74 -15.14 4.38 -11.96
N PHE A 75 -14.20 3.46 -12.16
CA PHE A 75 -13.80 2.47 -11.17
C PHE A 75 -13.29 3.16 -9.90
N LEU A 76 -12.31 4.07 -10.01
CA LEU A 76 -11.75 4.78 -8.86
C LEU A 76 -12.83 5.54 -8.08
N ASN A 77 -13.72 6.28 -8.76
CA ASN A 77 -14.75 7.07 -8.10
C ASN A 77 -15.75 6.19 -7.32
N ARG A 78 -16.19 5.07 -7.93
CA ARG A 78 -17.10 4.12 -7.27
C ARG A 78 -16.42 3.44 -6.08
N PHE A 79 -15.17 3.02 -6.24
CA PHE A 79 -14.43 2.36 -5.18
C PHE A 79 -14.02 3.29 -4.06
N ASP A 80 -13.69 4.55 -4.35
CA ASP A 80 -13.38 5.56 -3.35
C ASP A 80 -14.58 5.79 -2.43
N THR A 81 -15.77 5.97 -3.01
CA THR A 81 -17.01 6.13 -2.24
C THR A 81 -17.31 4.90 -1.38
N PHE A 82 -17.25 3.70 -1.97
CA PHE A 82 -17.47 2.44 -1.25
C PHE A 82 -16.44 2.22 -0.14
N TYR A 83 -15.16 2.48 -0.41
CA TYR A 83 -14.07 2.35 0.55
C TYR A 83 -14.25 3.32 1.71
N LYS A 84 -14.52 4.60 1.43
CA LYS A 84 -14.76 5.65 2.45
C LYS A 84 -15.88 5.26 3.41
N HIS A 85 -17.03 4.83 2.90
CA HIS A 85 -18.11 4.36 3.77
C HIS A 85 -17.70 3.13 4.59
N SER A 86 -17.04 2.17 3.94
CA SER A 86 -16.67 0.90 4.59
C SER A 86 -15.58 1.09 5.66
N ILE A 87 -14.60 1.97 5.43
CA ILE A 87 -13.53 2.26 6.40
C ILE A 87 -14.07 3.06 7.58
N VAL A 88 -14.99 4.01 7.36
CA VAL A 88 -15.67 4.74 8.46
C VAL A 88 -16.44 3.76 9.34
N ASN A 89 -17.19 2.82 8.76
CA ASN A 89 -17.88 1.79 9.53
C ASN A 89 -16.90 0.89 10.30
N LEU A 90 -15.75 0.53 9.70
CA LEU A 90 -14.70 -0.22 10.38
C LEU A 90 -14.16 0.54 11.60
N ILE A 91 -13.87 1.82 11.44
CA ILE A 91 -13.35 2.70 12.48
C ILE A 91 -14.38 2.83 13.61
N LEU A 92 -15.61 3.25 13.30
CA LEU A 92 -16.65 3.52 14.29
C LEU A 92 -17.01 2.26 15.11
N SER A 93 -17.03 1.09 14.47
CA SER A 93 -17.24 -0.20 15.13
C SER A 93 -16.04 -0.69 15.97
N SER A 94 -14.96 0.08 16.06
CA SER A 94 -13.73 -0.25 16.78
C SER A 94 -13.43 0.72 17.93
N LYS A 95 -14.46 1.38 18.47
CA LYS A 95 -14.34 2.27 19.63
C LYS A 95 -13.74 1.53 20.84
N THR A 96 -12.82 2.20 21.53
CA THR A 96 -12.10 1.69 22.70
C THR A 96 -11.88 2.80 23.72
N ASN A 97 -11.08 2.53 24.76
CA ASN A 97 -10.61 3.53 25.71
C ASN A 97 -9.12 3.34 26.04
N LEU A 98 -8.50 4.40 26.55
CA LEU A 98 -7.07 4.43 26.87
C LEU A 98 -6.67 3.34 27.87
N GLY A 99 -7.50 3.07 28.88
CA GLY A 99 -7.21 2.03 29.89
C GLY A 99 -7.07 0.63 29.28
N LYS A 100 -7.96 0.28 28.34
CA LYS A 100 -7.87 -0.98 27.58
C LYS A 100 -6.60 -1.04 26.74
N LEU A 101 -6.22 0.05 26.08
CA LEU A 101 -5.00 0.12 25.27
C LEU A 101 -3.73 -0.01 26.13
N LYS A 102 -3.64 0.72 27.25
CA LYS A 102 -2.52 0.65 28.18
C LYS A 102 -2.36 -0.75 28.78
N LYS A 103 -3.45 -1.46 29.08
CA LYS A 103 -3.41 -2.86 29.56
C LYS A 103 -2.72 -3.81 28.57
N HIS A 104 -2.78 -3.51 27.27
CA HIS A 104 -2.13 -4.32 26.24
C HIS A 104 -0.64 -4.01 26.09
N LYS A 105 -0.13 -2.95 26.76
CA LYS A 105 1.25 -2.46 26.70
C LYS A 105 1.70 -2.23 25.25
N PHE A 106 0.87 -1.55 24.47
CA PHE A 106 1.22 -1.22 23.09
C PHE A 106 2.40 -0.24 23.05
N ILE A 107 3.29 -0.50 22.10
CA ILE A 107 4.38 0.38 21.70
C ILE A 107 3.91 1.12 20.45
N VAL A 108 4.09 2.43 20.39
CA VAL A 108 3.78 3.27 19.23
C VAL A 108 5.05 3.89 18.70
N ASN A 109 5.07 4.20 17.41
CA ASN A 109 6.14 4.99 16.79
C ASN A 109 5.56 6.35 16.40
N THR A 110 6.13 7.42 16.94
CA THR A 110 5.65 8.80 16.71
C THR A 110 6.35 9.50 15.54
N PHE A 111 7.42 8.92 15.00
CA PHE A 111 8.22 9.45 13.89
C PHE A 111 7.42 9.57 12.59
N VAL A 112 6.46 8.67 12.35
CA VAL A 112 5.78 8.54 11.04
C VAL A 112 4.82 9.70 10.72
N THR A 113 4.61 10.64 11.65
CA THR A 113 3.52 11.63 11.56
C THR A 113 3.95 13.07 11.31
N SER A 114 5.25 13.38 11.12
CA SER A 114 5.69 14.75 10.84
C SER A 114 6.19 14.92 9.41
N ASP A 115 5.84 16.04 8.77
CA ASP A 115 6.41 16.46 7.48
C ASP A 115 7.96 16.51 7.54
N GLU A 116 8.50 16.81 8.73
CA GLU A 116 9.92 16.75 9.06
C GLU A 116 10.55 15.37 8.87
N ALA A 117 9.79 14.29 9.13
CA ALA A 117 10.24 12.93 8.90
C ALA A 117 10.33 12.62 7.41
N GLU A 118 9.43 13.15 6.58
CA GLU A 118 9.49 12.98 5.13
C GLU A 118 10.78 13.59 4.55
N ASP A 119 11.16 14.79 4.97
CA ASP A 119 12.38 15.48 4.52
C ASP A 119 13.68 14.80 5.01
N LYS A 120 13.63 14.19 6.20
CA LYS A 120 14.74 13.41 6.79
C LYS A 120 14.88 12.02 6.15
N LEU A 121 13.78 11.40 5.71
CA LEU A 121 13.76 10.06 5.11
C LEU A 121 14.01 10.08 3.60
N ILE A 122 13.37 11.01 2.89
CA ILE A 122 13.25 11.02 1.43
C ILE A 122 14.06 12.17 0.86
N HIS A 123 14.71 11.89 -0.26
CA HIS A 123 15.39 12.87 -1.07
C HIS A 123 14.64 13.04 -2.39
N LYS A 124 14.07 14.23 -2.59
CA LYS A 124 13.36 14.64 -3.80
C LYS A 124 14.38 15.26 -4.77
N ARG A 125 14.64 14.62 -5.91
CA ARG A 125 15.54 15.08 -6.98
C ARG A 125 14.75 15.46 -8.23
N LYS A 126 15.42 16.15 -9.16
CA LYS A 126 14.89 16.49 -10.49
C LYS A 126 13.52 17.20 -10.39
N ASN A 127 13.44 18.23 -9.56
CA ASN A 127 12.21 19.00 -9.29
C ASN A 127 11.04 18.11 -8.85
N GLY A 128 11.30 17.17 -7.94
CA GLY A 128 10.28 16.25 -7.42
C GLY A 128 9.92 15.07 -8.32
N ARG A 129 10.57 14.90 -9.48
CA ARG A 129 10.32 13.76 -10.39
C ARG A 129 10.98 12.45 -9.95
N HIS A 130 11.86 12.50 -8.96
CA HIS A 130 12.53 11.29 -8.48
C HIS A 130 12.66 11.32 -6.96
N TRP A 131 12.04 10.37 -6.29
CA TRP A 131 12.02 10.26 -4.83
C TRP A 131 12.81 9.02 -4.44
N LYS A 132 13.70 9.15 -3.45
CA LYS A 132 14.54 8.03 -2.99
C LYS A 132 14.86 8.18 -1.51
N PHE A 133 15.02 7.07 -0.78
CA PHE A 133 15.53 7.13 0.59
C PHE A 133 16.93 7.75 0.64
N ARG A 134 17.20 8.56 1.67
CA ARG A 134 18.54 9.11 1.94
C ARG A 134 19.50 7.96 2.27
N LYS A 135 20.72 8.00 1.71
CA LYS A 135 21.74 6.97 1.96
C LYS A 135 22.24 6.98 3.41
N ASN A 136 22.37 8.17 3.98
CA ASN A 136 22.86 8.41 5.35
C ASN A 136 21.67 8.56 6.31
N PHE A 137 20.61 7.79 6.08
CA PHE A 137 19.46 7.82 6.96
C PHE A 137 19.86 7.32 8.35
N ASP A 138 19.54 8.11 9.37
CA ASP A 138 19.76 7.75 10.76
C ASP A 138 18.65 6.84 11.24
N PHE A 139 18.96 5.55 11.33
CA PHE A 139 18.00 4.54 11.79
C PHE A 139 17.69 4.66 13.27
N ASP A 140 18.61 5.23 14.06
CA ASP A 140 18.44 5.40 15.49
C ASP A 140 17.29 6.39 15.75
N LEU A 141 17.10 7.39 14.88
CA LEU A 141 15.91 8.26 14.91
C LEU A 141 14.60 7.47 14.84
N ILE A 142 14.49 6.39 14.07
CA ILE A 142 13.24 5.59 14.05
C ILE A 142 13.10 4.79 15.34
N VAL A 143 14.20 4.17 15.77
CA VAL A 143 14.25 3.27 16.92
C VAL A 143 13.92 4.03 18.21
N ASP A 144 14.51 5.21 18.39
CA ASP A 144 14.32 6.07 19.56
C ASP A 144 12.90 6.62 19.68
N ASN A 145 12.15 6.64 18.57
CA ASN A 145 10.77 7.09 18.54
C ASN A 145 9.76 5.98 18.90
N PHE A 146 10.20 4.75 19.17
CA PHE A 146 9.35 3.71 19.73
C PHE A 146 9.21 3.89 21.24
N LYS A 147 7.99 4.18 21.70
CA LYS A 147 7.68 4.30 23.12
C LYS A 147 6.36 3.63 23.47
N TYR A 148 6.11 3.40 24.76
CA TYR A 148 4.80 2.96 25.20
C TYR A 148 3.75 4.05 24.97
N LEU A 149 2.53 3.63 24.63
CA LEU A 149 1.42 4.56 24.39
C LEU A 149 1.09 5.40 25.63
N GLU A 150 1.18 6.72 25.48
CA GLU A 150 0.81 7.71 26.47
C GLU A 150 -0.45 8.47 26.05
N GLN A 151 -0.99 9.29 26.95
CA GLN A 151 -2.20 10.07 26.67
C GLN A 151 -1.93 11.19 25.65
N GLU A 152 -0.75 11.81 25.73
CA GLU A 152 -0.31 12.91 24.87
C GLU A 152 -0.17 12.47 23.40
N ASP A 153 0.14 11.19 23.17
CA ASP A 153 0.26 10.63 21.82
C ASP A 153 -1.08 10.60 21.08
N LEU A 154 -2.19 10.55 21.82
CA LEU A 154 -3.56 10.56 21.29
C LEU A 154 -4.03 11.98 20.95
N SER A 155 -3.14 12.85 20.47
CA SER A 155 -3.54 14.14 19.91
C SER A 155 -4.51 13.96 18.73
N SER A 156 -5.41 14.93 18.56
CA SER A 156 -6.49 14.87 17.58
C SER A 156 -6.00 14.67 16.15
N ASN A 157 -6.77 13.92 15.36
CA ASN A 157 -6.55 13.63 13.94
C ASN A 157 -5.26 12.86 13.61
N LYS A 158 -4.65 12.17 14.58
CA LYS A 158 -3.48 11.30 14.34
C LYS A 158 -3.86 9.83 14.22
N MET A 159 -3.14 9.14 13.35
CA MET A 159 -3.11 7.68 13.27
C MET A 159 -1.79 7.19 13.87
N LEU A 160 -1.88 6.22 14.79
CA LEU A 160 -0.72 5.56 15.37
C LEU A 160 -0.74 4.07 15.01
N LEU A 161 0.43 3.55 14.66
CA LEU A 161 0.64 2.11 14.53
C LEU A 161 0.91 1.53 15.92
N ALA A 162 0.10 0.56 16.32
CA ALA A 162 0.24 -0.11 17.62
C ALA A 162 1.00 -1.42 17.45
N TYR A 163 2.13 -1.54 18.13
CA TYR A 163 2.98 -2.72 18.14
C TYR A 163 2.95 -3.40 19.50
N LYS A 164 3.35 -4.67 19.53
CA LYS A 164 3.61 -5.39 20.76
C LYS A 164 4.91 -6.16 20.62
N TYR A 165 5.78 -5.97 21.62
CA TYR A 165 7.00 -6.73 21.76
C TYR A 165 6.73 -7.97 22.62
N SER A 166 7.01 -9.15 22.08
CA SER A 166 6.82 -10.42 22.78
C SER A 166 7.79 -11.46 22.22
N LYS A 167 8.49 -12.18 23.11
CA LYS A 167 9.45 -13.25 22.75
C LYS A 167 10.49 -12.79 21.71
N GLY A 168 11.08 -11.62 21.90
CA GLY A 168 12.09 -11.08 20.98
C GLY A 168 11.56 -10.45 19.70
N ASN A 169 10.23 -10.47 19.48
CA ASN A 169 9.63 -10.03 18.22
C ASN A 169 8.70 -8.83 18.44
N LEU A 170 8.94 -7.76 17.66
CA LEU A 170 8.02 -6.63 17.55
C LEU A 170 7.00 -6.92 16.44
N SER A 171 5.72 -6.96 16.79
CA SER A 171 4.65 -7.31 15.85
C SER A 171 3.58 -6.23 15.81
N LEU A 172 3.14 -5.86 14.59
CA LEU A 172 2.02 -4.93 14.39
C LEU A 172 0.72 -5.56 14.90
N GLN A 173 0.06 -4.88 15.82
CA GLN A 173 -1.20 -5.31 16.44
C GLN A 173 -2.41 -4.60 15.86
N GLY A 174 -2.25 -3.40 15.29
CA GLY A 174 -3.33 -2.66 14.69
C GLY A 174 -3.05 -1.16 14.59
N PHE A 175 -4.14 -0.42 14.42
CA PHE A 175 -4.13 1.02 14.16
C PHE A 175 -4.95 1.72 15.24
N ILE A 176 -4.41 2.76 15.86
CA ILE A 176 -5.12 3.61 16.82
C ILE A 176 -5.44 4.93 16.12
N TYR A 177 -6.67 5.38 16.25
CA TYR A 177 -7.14 6.68 15.76
C TYR A 177 -7.75 7.47 16.91
N ASN A 178 -7.48 8.78 16.90
CA ASN A 178 -8.27 9.76 17.63
C ASN A 178 -8.70 10.85 16.65
N PHE A 179 -9.99 11.17 16.60
CA PHE A 179 -10.53 12.18 15.69
C PHE A 179 -10.99 13.37 16.51
N GLU A 180 -10.68 14.58 16.04
CA GLU A 180 -11.09 15.81 16.72
C GLU A 180 -12.61 15.92 16.86
N HIS A 181 -13.32 15.54 15.79
CA HIS A 181 -14.78 15.68 15.68
C HIS A 181 -15.56 14.47 16.20
N LEU A 182 -14.90 13.42 16.71
CA LEU A 182 -15.57 12.26 17.29
C LEU A 182 -15.12 12.05 18.73
N THR A 183 -16.08 11.87 19.63
CA THR A 183 -15.77 11.59 21.04
C THR A 183 -15.32 10.13 21.22
N GLY A 184 -14.01 9.90 21.14
CA GLY A 184 -13.40 8.66 21.61
C GLY A 184 -12.17 8.20 20.84
N ILE A 185 -11.54 7.18 21.41
CA ILE A 185 -10.37 6.52 20.82
C ILE A 185 -10.86 5.29 20.07
N TYR A 186 -10.27 5.01 18.91
CA TYR A 186 -10.62 3.84 18.10
C TYR A 186 -9.39 2.99 17.89
N PHE A 187 -9.50 1.69 18.09
CA PHE A 187 -8.40 0.75 17.84
C PHE A 187 -8.88 -0.38 16.93
N ILE A 188 -8.35 -0.41 15.72
CA ILE A 188 -8.65 -1.45 14.73
C ILE A 188 -7.56 -2.52 14.84
N PRO A 189 -7.86 -3.73 15.37
CA PRO A 189 -6.89 -4.81 15.40
C PRO A 189 -6.50 -5.23 13.99
N ILE A 190 -5.23 -5.63 13.80
CA ILE A 190 -4.70 -6.03 12.49
C ILE A 190 -5.51 -7.17 11.86
N LYS A 191 -6.01 -8.11 12.67
CA LYS A 191 -6.90 -9.18 12.20
C LYS A 191 -8.22 -8.64 11.63
N LYS A 192 -8.79 -7.61 12.25
CA LYS A 192 -10.03 -6.96 11.80
C LYS A 192 -9.77 -6.18 10.51
N TYR A 193 -8.66 -5.44 10.45
CA TYR A 193 -8.23 -4.73 9.24
C TYR A 193 -7.95 -5.69 8.07
N ASN A 194 -7.24 -6.80 8.30
CA ASN A 194 -6.96 -7.79 7.26
C ASN A 194 -8.25 -8.41 6.69
N ARG A 195 -9.25 -8.67 7.54
CA ARG A 195 -10.57 -9.13 7.09
C ARG A 195 -11.26 -8.05 6.24
N PHE A 196 -11.21 -6.80 6.68
CA PHE A 196 -11.73 -5.68 5.91
C PHE A 196 -11.05 -5.57 4.54
N ALA A 197 -9.71 -5.56 4.49
CA ALA A 197 -8.94 -5.48 3.24
C ALA A 197 -9.27 -6.63 2.29
N LYS A 198 -9.42 -7.85 2.81
CA LYS A 198 -9.89 -9.01 2.02
C LYS A 198 -11.26 -8.76 1.40
N ASN A 199 -12.22 -8.23 2.17
CA ASN A 199 -13.56 -7.94 1.67
C ASN A 199 -13.54 -6.83 0.60
N ILE A 200 -12.70 -5.81 0.76
CA ILE A 200 -12.49 -4.78 -0.27
C ILE A 200 -11.93 -5.42 -1.56
N ALA A 201 -10.94 -6.29 -1.46
CA ALA A 201 -10.38 -6.99 -2.62
C ALA A 201 -11.42 -7.89 -3.33
N ILE A 202 -12.29 -8.57 -2.57
CA ILE A 202 -13.41 -9.34 -3.13
C ILE A 202 -14.41 -8.41 -3.84
N ALA A 203 -14.74 -7.26 -3.25
CA ALA A 203 -15.62 -6.28 -3.89
C ALA A 203 -15.03 -5.73 -5.20
N MET A 204 -13.72 -5.44 -5.22
CA MET A 204 -12.98 -5.07 -6.44
C MET A 204 -13.07 -6.14 -7.51
N TYR A 205 -12.81 -7.40 -7.14
CA TYR A 205 -12.94 -8.53 -8.07
C TYR A 205 -14.35 -8.65 -8.63
N ASN A 206 -15.37 -8.61 -7.76
CA ASN A 206 -16.77 -8.72 -8.17
C ASN A 206 -17.17 -7.60 -9.13
N TYR A 207 -16.79 -6.35 -8.85
CA TYR A 207 -17.05 -5.23 -9.76
C TYR A 207 -16.44 -5.45 -11.14
N LEU A 208 -15.16 -5.82 -11.18
CA LEU A 208 -14.48 -6.08 -12.45
C LEU A 208 -15.12 -7.25 -13.20
N ASN A 209 -15.66 -8.23 -12.48
CA ASN A 209 -16.36 -9.36 -13.07
C ASN A 209 -17.78 -9.01 -13.55
N THR A 210 -18.46 -8.05 -12.92
CA THR A 210 -19.75 -7.52 -13.39
C THR A 210 -19.59 -6.68 -14.67
N TYR A 211 -18.46 -6.01 -14.84
CA TYR A 211 -18.14 -5.23 -16.04
C TYR A 211 -16.90 -5.79 -16.75
N PRO A 212 -16.97 -7.03 -17.27
CA PRO A 212 -15.81 -7.72 -17.80
C PRO A 212 -15.37 -7.12 -19.13
N THR A 213 -14.07 -7.17 -19.39
CA THR A 213 -13.45 -6.80 -20.67
C THR A 213 -12.35 -7.81 -20.97
N GLU A 214 -11.93 -7.89 -22.23
CA GLU A 214 -10.80 -8.74 -22.61
C GLU A 214 -9.51 -8.27 -21.94
N GLU A 215 -9.30 -6.96 -21.86
CA GLU A 215 -8.10 -6.34 -21.29
C GLU A 215 -8.00 -6.53 -19.77
N THR A 216 -9.13 -6.68 -19.07
CA THR A 216 -9.17 -6.96 -17.64
C THR A 216 -9.17 -8.45 -17.30
N LEU A 217 -9.29 -9.35 -18.29
CA LEU A 217 -9.33 -10.80 -18.06
C LEU A 217 -8.08 -11.32 -17.32
N PRO A 218 -6.83 -10.99 -17.72
CA PRO A 218 -5.64 -11.48 -17.02
C PRO A 218 -5.62 -11.06 -15.54
N PHE A 219 -6.00 -9.82 -15.26
CA PHE A 219 -6.08 -9.32 -13.90
C PHE A 219 -7.17 -9.99 -13.08
N ARG A 220 -8.35 -10.21 -13.66
CA ARG A 220 -9.45 -10.91 -12.98
C ARG A 220 -9.07 -12.34 -12.64
N GLN A 221 -8.41 -13.06 -13.56
CA GLN A 221 -7.89 -14.40 -13.30
C GLN A 221 -6.86 -14.40 -12.16
N LEU A 222 -5.90 -13.47 -12.19
CA LEU A 222 -4.93 -13.32 -11.12
C LEU A 222 -5.60 -13.04 -9.77
N MET A 223 -6.57 -12.12 -9.73
CA MET A 223 -7.32 -11.82 -8.51
C MET A 223 -8.08 -13.03 -8.00
N TYR A 224 -8.76 -13.77 -8.88
CA TYR A 224 -9.50 -14.98 -8.54
C TYR A 224 -8.58 -16.01 -7.88
N GLU A 225 -7.44 -16.34 -8.50
CA GLU A 225 -6.48 -17.30 -7.95
C GLU A 225 -5.96 -16.87 -6.58
N ARG A 226 -5.63 -15.58 -6.41
CA ARG A 226 -5.15 -15.03 -5.14
C ARG A 226 -6.22 -15.02 -4.05
N LEU A 227 -7.49 -14.80 -4.41
CA LEU A 227 -8.61 -14.77 -3.47
C LEU A 227 -9.09 -16.18 -3.09
N LYS A 228 -9.01 -17.15 -4.02
CA LYS A 228 -9.35 -18.57 -3.82
C LYS A 228 -8.37 -19.27 -2.88
N HIS A 229 -7.09 -18.90 -2.95
CA HIS A 229 -5.99 -19.57 -2.25
C HIS A 229 -5.20 -18.62 -1.32
N PRO A 230 -5.83 -18.02 -0.30
CA PRO A 230 -5.21 -16.95 0.50
C PRO A 230 -4.02 -17.39 1.38
N TYR A 231 -3.74 -18.69 1.50
CA TYR A 231 -2.70 -19.24 2.38
C TYR A 231 -1.63 -20.06 1.67
N LEU A 232 -1.80 -20.38 0.39
CA LEU A 232 -0.85 -21.24 -0.29
C LEU A 232 0.38 -20.41 -0.66
N SER A 233 1.51 -20.75 -0.06
CA SER A 233 2.79 -20.20 -0.48
C SER A 233 3.05 -20.59 -1.95
N LYS A 234 3.92 -19.85 -2.65
CA LYS A 234 4.34 -20.21 -4.02
C LYS A 234 4.85 -21.67 -4.12
N GLU A 235 5.35 -22.23 -3.02
CA GLU A 235 5.84 -23.60 -2.94
C GLU A 235 4.71 -24.63 -2.79
N GLU A 236 3.67 -24.33 -2.02
CA GLU A 236 2.51 -25.23 -1.87
C GLU A 236 1.62 -25.23 -3.12
N ALA A 237 1.51 -24.10 -3.81
CA ALA A 237 0.84 -24.02 -5.11
C ALA A 237 1.56 -24.87 -6.18
N LYS A 238 2.90 -24.91 -6.17
CA LYS A 238 3.70 -25.79 -7.05
C LYS A 238 3.55 -27.28 -6.71
N ARG A 239 3.30 -27.64 -5.44
CA ARG A 239 3.09 -29.03 -5.03
C ARG A 239 1.75 -29.60 -5.49
N MET A 240 0.71 -28.77 -5.59
CA MET A 240 -0.63 -29.23 -6.04
C MET A 240 -0.79 -29.29 -7.57
N GLN A 241 0.24 -28.91 -8.34
CA GLN A 241 0.29 -29.02 -9.80
C GLN A 241 1.15 -30.22 -10.29
N ARG A 242 1.65 -31.04 -9.36
CA ARG A 242 2.29 -32.33 -9.65
C ARG A 242 1.31 -33.46 -9.35
#